data_AF-F4CSS6-F1
#
_entry.id   AF-F4CSS6-F1
#
_cell.length_a   1.000
_cell.length_b   1.000
_cell.length_c   1.000
_cell.angle_alpha   90.00
_cell.angle_beta   90.00
_cell.angle_gamma   90.00
#
_symmetry.space_group_name_H-M   'P 1'
#
loop_
_entity.id
_entity.type
_entity.pdbx_description
1 polymer ?
#
loop_
_entity_poly.entity_id
_entity_poly.type
_entity_poly.pdbx_seq_one_letter_code
_entity_poly.pdbx_strand_id
1 'polypeptide(L)'
;MNGLDRLDDEDYPSVSMGQAAELLGVQPAFLRSLDTAGVLHPHRTAGGHRRYSRRQLAQAVRLRALLDAGHSLVSAQTIVDLEKRVAASDDARRRADDARDEARRDRDHAEAARERATDEQRRAIRDRDDARTDLRKRTDQLRQAQRELDEARHEISALTDRLDRAHASAVEESATSG
;
A
#
# COMPACT_ATOMS: atom_id res chain seq x y z
N MET A 1 21.67 3.48 -24.26
CA MET A 1 22.00 2.05 -24.25
C MET A 1 23.32 1.88 -24.96
N ASN A 2 24.35 1.52 -24.20
CA ASN A 2 25.67 1.28 -24.76
C ASN A 2 25.69 -0.14 -25.35
N GLY A 3 26.51 -0.40 -26.37
CA GLY A 3 26.58 -1.75 -26.96
C GLY A 3 26.96 -2.86 -25.96
N LEU A 4 27.56 -2.46 -24.83
CA LEU A 4 27.95 -3.32 -23.71
C LEU A 4 26.78 -3.87 -22.91
N ASP A 5 25.64 -3.16 -22.83
CA ASP A 5 24.45 -3.61 -22.08
C ASP A 5 23.91 -4.95 -22.64
N ARG A 6 24.21 -5.24 -23.93
CA ARG A 6 23.83 -6.50 -24.58
C ARG A 6 24.68 -7.68 -24.13
N LEU A 7 25.86 -7.46 -23.55
CA LEU A 7 26.70 -8.54 -23.03
C LEU A 7 26.15 -9.11 -21.72
N ASP A 8 25.35 -8.32 -20.99
CA ASP A 8 24.67 -8.75 -19.76
C ASP A 8 23.39 -9.56 -20.07
N ASP A 9 22.86 -9.43 -21.28
CA ASP A 9 21.76 -10.25 -21.78
C ASP A 9 22.25 -11.68 -22.02
N GLU A 10 21.71 -12.61 -21.24
CA GLU A 10 22.07 -14.03 -21.28
C GLU A 10 21.70 -14.70 -22.61
N ASP A 11 20.81 -14.09 -23.38
CA ASP A 11 20.39 -14.51 -24.71
C ASP A 11 21.18 -13.90 -25.85
N TYR A 12 22.03 -12.92 -25.58
CA TYR A 12 22.87 -12.32 -26.60
C TYR A 12 23.95 -13.31 -27.06
N PRO A 13 23.99 -13.67 -28.36
CA PRO A 13 24.90 -14.69 -28.87
C PRO A 13 26.29 -14.09 -29.14
N SER A 14 27.10 -13.94 -28.10
CA SER A 14 28.45 -13.35 -28.19
C SER A 14 29.55 -14.40 -28.42
N VAL A 15 29.37 -15.63 -27.93
CA VAL A 15 30.46 -16.61 -27.82
C VAL A 15 30.61 -17.44 -29.09
N SER A 16 31.80 -17.47 -29.69
CA SER A 16 32.08 -18.31 -30.86
C SER A 16 32.23 -19.79 -30.49
N MET A 17 32.10 -20.70 -31.46
CA MET A 17 32.24 -22.15 -31.22
C MET A 17 33.57 -22.55 -30.55
N GLY A 18 34.70 -21.97 -30.98
CA GLY A 18 36.01 -22.28 -30.41
C GLY A 18 36.10 -21.84 -28.94
N GLN A 19 35.71 -20.59 -28.67
CA GLN A 19 35.65 -20.05 -27.31
C GLN A 19 34.69 -20.85 -26.42
N ALA A 20 33.52 -21.21 -26.94
CA ALA A 20 32.55 -22.03 -26.22
C ALA A 20 33.12 -23.40 -25.87
N ALA A 21 33.78 -24.06 -26.82
CA ALA A 21 34.41 -25.37 -26.59
C ALA A 21 35.49 -25.30 -25.51
N GLU A 22 36.35 -24.27 -25.58
CA GLU A 22 37.40 -24.01 -24.59
C GLU A 22 36.82 -23.71 -23.19
N LEU A 23 35.88 -22.79 -23.08
CA LEU A 23 35.23 -22.41 -21.82
C LEU A 23 34.55 -23.59 -21.14
N LEU A 24 33.96 -24.50 -21.92
CA LEU A 24 33.24 -25.65 -21.40
C LEU A 24 34.12 -26.90 -21.24
N GLY A 25 35.38 -26.86 -21.66
CA GLY A 25 36.27 -28.03 -21.65
C GLY A 25 35.77 -29.18 -22.53
N VAL A 26 35.03 -28.87 -23.59
CA VAL A 26 34.44 -29.87 -24.51
C VAL A 26 35.04 -29.74 -25.91
N GLN A 27 34.92 -30.80 -26.71
CA GLN A 27 35.32 -30.71 -28.11
C GLN A 27 34.30 -29.88 -28.92
N PRO A 28 34.72 -29.10 -29.93
CA PRO A 28 33.81 -28.41 -30.84
C PRO A 28 32.80 -29.35 -31.53
N ALA A 29 33.16 -30.62 -31.72
CA ALA A 29 32.28 -31.65 -32.26
C ALA A 29 31.04 -31.89 -31.39
N PHE A 30 31.18 -31.80 -30.06
CA PHE A 30 30.06 -31.94 -29.12
C PHE A 30 29.04 -30.80 -29.29
N LEU A 31 29.50 -29.54 -29.36
CA LEU A 31 28.60 -28.40 -29.60
C LEU A 31 27.95 -28.45 -30.98
N ARG A 32 28.63 -29.01 -31.99
CA ARG A 32 28.04 -29.30 -33.31
C ARG A 32 26.98 -30.37 -33.23
N SER A 33 27.21 -31.48 -32.51
CA SER A 33 26.22 -32.55 -32.39
C SER A 33 24.95 -32.08 -31.69
N LEU A 34 25.07 -31.21 -30.68
CA LEU A 34 23.90 -30.60 -30.02
C LEU A 34 23.11 -29.65 -30.93
N ASP A 35 23.80 -28.87 -31.78
CA ASP A 35 23.16 -28.04 -32.83
C ASP A 35 22.45 -28.93 -33.88
N THR A 36 23.13 -29.96 -34.39
CA THR A 36 22.56 -30.88 -35.38
C THR A 36 21.38 -31.69 -34.83
N ALA A 37 21.41 -32.06 -33.55
CA ALA A 37 20.30 -32.72 -32.88
C ALA A 37 19.12 -31.77 -32.57
N GLY A 38 19.25 -30.47 -32.86
CA GLY A 38 18.22 -29.48 -32.58
C GLY A 38 18.06 -29.15 -31.09
N VAL A 39 19.02 -29.53 -30.25
CA VAL A 39 18.98 -29.27 -28.81
C VAL A 39 19.50 -27.87 -28.49
N LEU A 40 20.44 -27.38 -29.29
CA LEU A 40 20.89 -25.99 -29.28
C LEU A 40 20.54 -25.31 -30.60
N HIS A 41 20.27 -24.01 -30.55
CA HIS A 41 19.92 -23.20 -31.72
C HIS A 41 20.84 -21.97 -31.83
N PRO A 42 22.14 -22.17 -32.09
CA PRO A 42 23.09 -21.06 -32.17
C PRO A 42 22.70 -20.06 -33.26
N HIS A 43 22.92 -18.78 -32.99
CA HIS A 43 22.83 -17.74 -34.00
C HIS A 43 23.95 -17.94 -35.04
N ARG A 44 23.66 -17.70 -36.31
CA ARG A 44 24.66 -17.77 -37.39
C ARG A 44 25.01 -16.36 -37.85
N THR A 45 26.30 -16.04 -37.88
CA THR A 45 26.77 -14.78 -38.47
C THR A 45 26.58 -14.79 -40.00
N ALA A 46 26.74 -13.65 -40.66
CA ALA A 46 26.70 -13.55 -42.12
C ALA A 46 27.70 -14.50 -42.82
N GLY A 47 28.85 -14.80 -42.19
CA GLY A 47 29.82 -15.79 -42.66
C GLY A 47 29.50 -17.24 -42.28
N GLY A 48 28.33 -17.52 -41.70
CA GLY A 48 27.88 -18.87 -41.34
C GLY A 48 28.44 -19.43 -40.02
N HIS A 49 29.25 -18.66 -39.29
CA HIS A 49 29.83 -19.10 -38.02
C HIS A 49 28.79 -19.08 -36.89
N ARG A 50 28.83 -20.10 -36.05
CA ARG A 50 27.94 -20.26 -34.90
C ARG A 50 28.34 -19.32 -33.77
N ARG A 51 27.33 -18.71 -33.17
CA ARG A 51 27.41 -17.90 -31.97
C ARG A 51 26.41 -18.43 -30.95
N TYR A 52 26.90 -18.63 -29.73
CA TYR A 52 26.15 -19.15 -28.61
C TYR A 52 25.90 -18.06 -27.59
N SER A 53 24.70 -18.07 -27.01
CA SER A 53 24.40 -17.25 -25.85
C SER A 53 24.85 -17.95 -24.57
N ARG A 54 24.97 -17.21 -23.46
CA ARG A 54 25.35 -17.80 -22.17
C ARG A 54 24.32 -18.84 -21.71
N ARG A 55 23.01 -18.64 -21.99
CA ARG A 55 21.95 -19.62 -21.71
C ARG A 55 22.17 -20.95 -22.44
N GLN A 56 22.56 -20.89 -23.71
CA GLN A 56 22.84 -22.09 -24.51
C GLN A 56 24.05 -22.86 -24.01
N LEU A 57 25.08 -22.14 -23.55
CA LEU A 57 26.28 -22.76 -22.97
C LEU A 57 25.97 -23.41 -21.62
N ALA A 58 25.18 -22.76 -20.75
CA ALA A 58 24.71 -23.36 -19.51
C ALA A 58 23.91 -24.66 -19.76
N GLN A 59 23.04 -24.65 -20.77
CA GLN A 59 22.32 -25.85 -21.20
C GLN A 59 23.28 -26.94 -21.71
N ALA A 60 24.31 -26.59 -22.49
CA ALA A 60 25.30 -27.54 -22.97
C ALA A 60 26.09 -28.20 -21.83
N VAL A 61 26.46 -27.44 -20.79
CA VAL A 61 27.12 -27.95 -19.57
C VAL A 61 26.21 -28.95 -18.85
N ARG A 62 24.93 -28.60 -18.67
CA ARG A 62 23.99 -29.49 -17.97
C ARG A 62 23.76 -30.80 -18.75
N LEU A 63 23.60 -30.71 -20.06
CA LEU A 63 23.48 -31.87 -20.93
C LEU A 63 24.74 -32.74 -20.89
N ARG A 64 25.92 -32.12 -20.92
CA ARG A 64 27.20 -32.85 -20.81
C ARG A 64 27.26 -33.66 -19.53
N ALA A 65 26.93 -33.06 -18.39
CA ALA A 65 26.93 -33.75 -17.11
C ALA A 65 25.97 -34.96 -17.08
N LEU A 66 24.78 -34.83 -17.68
CA LEU A 66 23.81 -35.92 -17.75
C LEU A 66 24.29 -37.05 -18.69
N LEU A 67 24.86 -36.70 -19.83
CA LEU A 67 25.45 -37.67 -20.76
C LEU A 67 26.62 -38.43 -20.12
N ASP A 68 27.50 -37.72 -19.39
CA ASP A 68 28.62 -38.33 -18.66
C ASP A 68 28.12 -39.23 -17.51
N ALA A 69 26.94 -38.97 -16.96
CA ALA A 69 26.26 -39.84 -16.00
C ALA A 69 25.54 -41.05 -16.65
N GLY A 70 25.65 -41.23 -17.97
CA GLY A 70 25.11 -42.37 -18.71
C GLY A 70 23.68 -42.19 -19.23
N HIS A 71 23.11 -40.99 -19.14
CA HIS A 71 21.80 -40.70 -19.72
C HIS A 71 21.88 -40.61 -21.26
N SER A 72 20.80 -41.02 -21.95
CA SER A 72 20.65 -40.73 -23.38
C SER A 72 20.36 -39.25 -23.61
N LEU A 73 20.66 -38.73 -24.79
CA LEU A 73 20.39 -37.32 -25.14
C LEU A 73 18.92 -36.93 -24.94
N VAL A 74 17.99 -37.83 -25.30
CA VAL A 74 16.54 -37.61 -25.12
C VAL A 74 16.17 -37.48 -23.65
N SER A 75 16.68 -38.39 -22.81
CA SER A 75 16.43 -38.33 -21.36
C SER A 75 17.08 -37.10 -20.73
N ALA A 76 18.29 -36.73 -21.15
CA ALA A 76 18.98 -35.54 -20.67
C ALA A 76 18.21 -34.25 -21.03
N GLN A 77 17.68 -34.16 -22.25
CA GLN A 77 16.84 -33.04 -22.66
C GLN A 77 15.56 -32.94 -21.82
N THR A 78 14.89 -34.07 -21.59
CA THR A 78 13.68 -34.11 -20.75
C THR A 78 13.96 -33.66 -19.32
N ILE A 79 15.07 -34.10 -18.74
CA ILE A 79 15.50 -33.68 -17.39
C ILE A 79 15.74 -32.17 -17.35
N VAL A 80 16.50 -31.62 -18.30
CA VAL A 80 16.78 -30.19 -18.38
C VAL A 80 15.50 -29.36 -18.53
N ASP A 81 14.56 -29.80 -19.36
CA ASP A 81 13.30 -29.09 -19.57
C ASP A 81 12.41 -29.14 -18.32
N LEU A 82 12.43 -30.26 -17.58
CA LEU A 82 11.76 -30.36 -16.27
C LEU A 82 12.41 -29.45 -15.24
N GLU A 83 13.74 -29.39 -15.16
CA GLU A 83 14.47 -28.49 -14.27
C GLU A 83 14.12 -27.03 -14.54
N LYS A 84 14.07 -26.62 -15.81
CA LYS A 84 13.64 -25.27 -16.21
C LYS A 84 12.20 -24.99 -15.76
N ARG A 85 11.29 -25.94 -15.90
CA ARG A 85 9.89 -25.80 -15.47
C ARG A 85 9.76 -25.68 -13.96
N VAL A 86 10.53 -26.47 -13.19
CA VAL A 86 10.56 -26.39 -11.73
C VAL A 86 11.10 -25.04 -11.29
N ALA A 87 12.25 -24.61 -11.82
CA ALA A 87 12.82 -23.30 -11.50
C ALA A 87 11.85 -22.15 -11.81
N ALA A 88 11.20 -22.17 -12.97
CA ALA A 88 10.19 -21.18 -13.34
C ALA A 88 8.97 -21.20 -12.41
N SER A 89 8.52 -22.38 -11.98
CA SER A 89 7.44 -22.53 -11.01
C SER A 89 7.82 -21.97 -9.64
N ASP A 90 9.04 -22.19 -9.18
CA ASP A 90 9.51 -21.70 -7.89
C ASP A 90 9.70 -20.19 -7.89
N ASP A 91 10.21 -19.63 -9.00
CA ASP A 91 10.23 -18.17 -9.21
C ASP A 91 8.84 -17.56 -9.21
N ALA A 92 7.87 -18.21 -9.87
CA ALA A 92 6.49 -17.73 -9.88
C ALA A 92 5.85 -17.79 -8.49
N ARG A 93 6.12 -18.85 -7.72
CA ARG A 93 5.69 -18.98 -6.32
C ARG A 93 6.26 -17.87 -5.45
N ARG A 94 7.58 -17.64 -5.50
CA ARG A 94 8.23 -16.55 -4.75
C ARG A 94 7.59 -15.20 -5.03
N ARG A 95 7.41 -14.86 -6.32
CA ARG A 95 6.74 -13.60 -6.71
C ARG A 95 5.30 -13.51 -6.20
N ALA A 96 4.56 -14.63 -6.21
CA ALA A 96 3.20 -14.66 -5.71
C ALA A 96 3.14 -14.49 -4.18
N ASP A 97 4.09 -15.07 -3.45
CA ASP A 97 4.19 -14.93 -2.00
C ASP A 97 4.60 -13.50 -1.61
N ASP A 98 5.58 -12.91 -2.30
CA ASP A 98 5.97 -11.51 -2.11
C ASP A 98 4.78 -10.55 -2.33
N ALA A 99 4.03 -10.75 -3.42
CA ALA A 99 2.84 -9.95 -3.73
C ALA A 99 1.72 -10.14 -2.70
N ARG A 100 1.56 -11.36 -2.15
CA ARG A 100 0.59 -11.63 -1.08
C ARG A 100 0.98 -10.93 0.21
N ASP A 101 2.26 -10.94 0.57
CA ASP A 101 2.77 -10.27 1.76
C ASP A 101 2.60 -8.76 1.67
N GLU A 102 2.86 -8.17 0.50
CA GLU A 102 2.60 -6.76 0.23
C GLU A 102 1.10 -6.43 0.38
N ALA A 103 0.22 -7.18 -0.30
CA ALA A 103 -1.22 -6.98 -0.20
C ALA A 103 -1.75 -7.14 1.23
N ARG A 104 -1.16 -8.04 2.02
CA ARG A 104 -1.48 -8.21 3.44
C ARG A 104 -1.10 -6.97 4.24
N ARG A 105 0.10 -6.41 4.04
CA ARG A 105 0.53 -5.16 4.71
C ARG A 105 -0.38 -4.00 4.36
N ASP A 106 -0.72 -3.83 3.08
CA ASP A 106 -1.60 -2.76 2.61
C ASP A 106 -2.99 -2.86 3.25
N ARG A 107 -3.54 -4.07 3.31
CA ARG A 107 -4.83 -4.32 3.97
C ARG A 107 -4.76 -3.98 5.46
N ASP A 108 -3.75 -4.45 6.17
CA ASP A 108 -3.58 -4.20 7.60
C ASP A 108 -3.41 -2.68 7.87
N HIS A 109 -2.70 -1.95 6.99
CA HIS A 109 -2.60 -0.49 7.06
C HIS A 109 -3.94 0.22 6.81
N ALA A 110 -4.69 -0.23 5.82
CA ALA A 110 -6.01 0.33 5.50
C ALA A 110 -7.02 0.07 6.63
N GLU A 111 -6.99 -1.11 7.24
CA GLU A 111 -7.82 -1.46 8.39
C GLU A 111 -7.50 -0.56 9.59
N ALA A 112 -6.23 -0.42 9.96
CA ALA A 112 -5.81 0.47 11.03
C ALA A 112 -6.20 1.95 10.77
N ALA A 113 -6.16 2.40 9.51
CA ALA A 113 -6.62 3.75 9.15
C ALA A 113 -8.13 3.92 9.34
N ARG A 114 -8.93 2.90 8.96
CA ARG A 114 -10.39 2.90 9.15
C ARG A 114 -10.78 2.89 10.61
N GLU A 115 -10.08 2.10 11.43
CA GLU A 115 -10.29 2.07 12.89
C GLU A 115 -10.03 3.44 13.50
N ARG A 116 -8.90 4.07 13.18
CA ARG A 116 -8.57 5.44 13.62
C ARG A 116 -9.65 6.45 13.24
N ALA A 117 -10.09 6.43 11.99
CA ALA A 117 -11.14 7.33 11.51
C ALA A 117 -12.49 7.09 12.23
N THR A 118 -12.82 5.82 12.51
CA THR A 118 -14.05 5.47 13.24
C THR A 118 -14.00 5.95 14.68
N ASP A 119 -12.86 5.79 15.35
CA ASP A 119 -12.67 6.25 16.73
C ASP A 119 -12.67 7.78 16.82
N GLU A 120 -12.05 8.47 15.86
CA GLU A 120 -12.11 9.92 15.74
C GLU A 120 -13.56 10.40 15.57
N GLN A 121 -14.31 9.77 14.66
CA GLN A 121 -15.72 10.10 14.45
C GLN A 121 -16.55 9.88 15.73
N ARG A 122 -16.34 8.78 16.45
CA ARG A 122 -17.02 8.50 17.73
C ARG A 122 -16.68 9.54 18.80
N ARG A 123 -15.42 9.99 18.87
CA ARG A 123 -15.01 11.09 19.77
C ARG A 123 -15.73 12.38 19.40
N ALA A 124 -15.69 12.78 18.14
CA ALA A 124 -16.36 13.99 17.67
C ALA A 124 -17.87 14.00 17.95
N ILE A 125 -18.56 12.86 17.80
CA ILE A 125 -19.98 12.74 18.13
C ILE A 125 -20.20 12.98 19.63
N ARG A 126 -19.41 12.34 20.50
CA ARG A 126 -19.52 12.54 21.95
C ARG A 126 -19.27 13.98 22.35
N ASP A 127 -18.18 14.56 21.86
CA ASP A 127 -17.81 15.95 22.17
C ASP A 127 -18.91 16.94 21.76
N ARG A 128 -19.53 16.71 20.60
CA ARG A 128 -20.68 17.49 20.12
C ARG A 128 -21.90 17.34 21.02
N ASP A 129 -22.22 16.11 21.42
CA ASP A 129 -23.41 15.84 22.24
C ASP A 129 -23.25 16.41 23.66
N ASP A 130 -22.03 16.40 24.20
CA ASP A 130 -21.65 17.06 25.45
C ASP A 130 -21.78 18.59 25.34
N ALA A 131 -21.19 19.19 24.30
CA ALA A 131 -21.32 20.62 24.04
C ALA A 131 -22.78 21.07 23.86
N ARG A 132 -23.60 20.24 23.21
CA ARG A 132 -25.04 20.50 23.04
C ARG A 132 -25.76 20.47 24.39
N THR A 133 -25.40 19.52 25.25
CA THR A 133 -25.94 19.42 26.61
C THR A 133 -25.60 20.65 27.43
N ASP A 134 -24.35 21.11 27.36
CA ASP A 134 -23.90 22.31 28.07
C ASP A 134 -24.58 23.58 27.57
N LEU A 135 -24.77 23.72 26.26
CA LEU A 135 -25.48 24.86 25.69
C LEU A 135 -26.95 24.92 26.14
N ARG A 136 -27.62 23.76 26.25
CA ARG A 136 -28.99 23.67 26.79
C ARG A 136 -29.04 24.16 28.23
N LYS A 137 -28.15 23.65 29.09
CA LYS A 137 -28.05 24.10 30.50
C LYS A 137 -27.86 25.60 30.60
N ARG A 138 -26.97 26.17 29.79
CA ARG A 138 -26.70 27.62 29.76
C ARG A 138 -27.89 28.44 29.28
N THR A 139 -28.62 27.94 28.29
CA THR A 139 -29.85 28.57 27.81
C THR A 139 -30.92 28.59 28.90
N ASP A 140 -31.08 27.50 29.66
CA ASP A 140 -32.05 27.43 30.75
C ASP A 140 -31.67 28.33 31.93
N GLN A 141 -30.38 28.43 32.24
CA GLN A 141 -29.85 29.39 33.21
C GLN A 141 -30.13 30.84 32.79
N LEU A 142 -29.91 31.19 31.52
CA LEU A 142 -30.21 32.52 31.00
C LEU A 142 -31.71 32.83 31.08
N ARG A 143 -32.57 31.87 30.74
CA ARG A 143 -34.03 32.03 30.91
C ARG A 143 -34.43 32.24 32.36
N GLN A 144 -33.78 31.54 33.29
CA GLN A 144 -34.03 31.73 34.71
C GLN A 144 -33.60 33.12 35.19
N ALA A 145 -32.36 33.53 34.86
CA ALA A 145 -31.87 34.87 35.21
C ALA A 145 -32.74 35.98 34.61
N GLN A 146 -33.26 35.79 33.40
CA GLN A 146 -34.19 36.74 32.77
C GLN A 146 -35.50 36.86 33.56
N ARG A 147 -36.07 35.73 34.02
CA ARG A 147 -37.28 35.76 34.86
C ARG A 147 -37.05 36.47 36.19
N GLU A 148 -35.93 36.19 36.85
CA GLU A 148 -35.54 36.86 38.10
C GLU A 148 -35.38 38.38 37.89
N LEU A 149 -34.78 38.79 36.77
CA LEU A 149 -34.65 40.21 36.41
C LEU A 149 -36.01 40.86 36.16
N ASP A 150 -36.91 40.19 35.44
CA ASP A 150 -38.24 40.69 35.16
C ASP A 150 -39.09 40.78 36.44
N GLU A 151 -38.97 39.83 37.36
CA GLU A 151 -39.60 39.87 38.69
C GLU A 151 -39.09 41.06 39.52
N ALA A 152 -37.76 41.22 39.62
CA ALA A 152 -37.16 42.36 40.33
C ALA A 152 -37.61 43.71 39.73
N ARG A 153 -37.76 43.80 38.41
CA ARG A 153 -38.30 45.00 37.75
C ARG A 153 -39.76 45.29 38.15
N HIS A 154 -40.60 44.26 38.22
CA HIS A 154 -41.98 44.42 38.68
C HIS A 154 -42.05 44.87 40.14
N GLU A 155 -41.21 44.32 41.02
CA GLU A 155 -41.12 44.74 42.43
C GLU A 155 -40.70 46.21 42.58
N ILE A 156 -39.66 46.64 41.84
CA ILE A 156 -39.22 48.04 41.83
C ILE A 156 -40.37 48.97 41.40
N SER A 157 -41.11 48.60 40.34
CA SER A 157 -42.26 49.40 39.88
C SER A 157 -43.34 49.48 40.95
N ALA A 158 -43.69 48.36 41.59
CA ALA A 158 -44.72 48.33 42.63
C ALA A 158 -44.34 49.14 43.87
N LEU A 159 -43.07 49.09 44.28
CA LEU A 159 -42.54 49.92 45.36
C LEU A 159 -42.58 51.41 45.00
N THR A 160 -42.23 51.75 43.76
CA THR A 160 -42.29 53.13 43.25
C THR A 160 -43.74 53.65 43.30
N ASP A 161 -44.70 52.90 42.77
CA ASP A 161 -46.12 53.27 42.81
C ASP A 161 -46.65 53.43 44.25
N ARG A 162 -46.17 52.59 45.18
CA ARG A 162 -46.55 52.69 46.59
C ARG A 162 -45.97 53.93 47.24
N LEU A 163 -44.73 54.29 46.91
CA LEU A 163 -44.10 55.51 47.37
C LEU A 163 -44.89 56.73 46.87
N ASP A 164 -45.20 56.78 45.57
CA ASP A 164 -45.95 57.87 44.95
C ASP A 164 -47.33 58.06 45.59
N ARG A 165 -48.06 56.96 45.86
CA ARG A 165 -49.35 57.01 46.58
C ARG A 165 -49.19 57.53 48.02
N ALA A 166 -48.15 57.11 48.74
CA ALA A 166 -47.89 57.60 50.10
C ALA A 166 -47.54 59.09 50.11
N HIS A 167 -46.76 59.55 49.14
CA HIS A 167 -46.48 60.98 48.93
C HIS A 167 -47.75 61.79 48.65
N ALA A 168 -48.64 61.30 47.77
CA ALA A 168 -49.92 61.96 47.48
C ALA A 168 -50.84 62.06 48.72
N SER A 169 -50.96 60.97 49.48
CA SER A 169 -51.76 60.93 50.73
C SER A 169 -51.22 61.90 51.79
N ALA A 170 -49.89 62.00 51.93
CA ALA A 170 -49.28 62.93 52.87
C ALA A 170 -49.52 64.41 52.47
N VAL A 171 -49.55 64.72 51.17
CA VAL A 171 -49.88 66.06 50.66
C VAL A 171 -51.35 66.42 50.90
N GLU A 172 -52.28 65.49 50.70
CA GLU A 172 -53.71 65.70 51.00
C GLU A 172 -54.00 65.87 52.50
N GLU A 173 -53.38 65.06 53.37
CA GLU A 173 -53.50 65.23 54.83
C GLU A 173 -52.93 66.57 55.31
N SER A 174 -51.83 67.03 54.70
CA SER A 174 -51.23 68.36 54.98
C SER A 174 -52.13 69.52 54.53
N ALA A 175 -52.88 69.34 53.43
CA ALA A 175 -53.81 70.36 52.91
C ALA A 175 -55.16 70.41 53.67
N THR A 176 -55.51 69.35 54.41
CA THR A 176 -56.76 69.27 55.17
C THR A 176 -56.59 69.69 56.64
N SER A 177 -55.36 69.84 57.12
CA SER A 177 -55.01 70.19 58.50
C SER A 177 -54.55 71.66 58.69
N GLY A 178 -54.62 72.50 57.66
CA GLY A 178 -54.29 73.94 57.70
C GLY A 178 -55.50 74.81 57.41
#